data_AF-A0A382KAI2-F1
#
_entry.id   AF-A0A382KAI2-F1
#
_cell.length_a   1.000
_cell.length_b   1.000
_cell.length_c   1.000
_cell.angle_alpha   90.00
_cell.angle_beta   90.00
_cell.angle_gamma   90.00
#
_symmetry.space_group_name_H-M   'P 1'
#
loop_
_entity.id
_entity.type
_entity.pdbx_description
1 polymer ?
#
loop_
_entity_poly.entity_id
_entity_poly.type
_entity_poly.pdbx_seq_one_letter_code
_entity_poly.pdbx_strand_id
1 'polypeptide(L)'
;MAKQEVVSADWSPLEVKLLNTVDIFLHKPAIMKKAEANLTALKQEIVKTLSHAPHPCPPETDIAKGQIVRGENHNGFPFISLDMPQMFSKSQMFTYRTLFWWGHDLIFSLILKQENQAPLIEKLIQLKEHPEWKDIQLATAPTPWE
;
A
#
# COMPACT_ATOMS: atom_id res chain seq x y z
N MET A 1 -9.69 40.21 -14.97
CA MET A 1 -8.71 40.30 -13.88
C MET A 1 -9.19 39.37 -12.77
N ALA A 2 -8.47 38.28 -12.51
CA ALA A 2 -8.82 37.37 -11.43
C ALA A 2 -8.57 38.07 -10.09
N LYS A 3 -9.58 38.07 -9.20
CA LYS A 3 -9.43 38.51 -7.81
C LYS A 3 -8.35 37.63 -7.17
N GLN A 4 -7.18 38.20 -6.88
CA GLN A 4 -6.22 37.56 -5.99
C GLN A 4 -6.87 37.46 -4.62
N GLU A 5 -7.14 36.25 -4.16
CA GLU A 5 -7.48 36.00 -2.76
C GLU A 5 -6.27 36.38 -1.92
N VAL A 6 -6.43 37.43 -1.11
CA VAL A 6 -5.43 37.83 -0.12
C VAL A 6 -5.49 36.80 0.99
N VAL A 7 -4.52 35.88 0.99
CA VAL A 7 -4.35 34.92 2.09
C VAL A 7 -3.93 35.72 3.33
N SER A 8 -4.74 35.65 4.39
CA SER A 8 -4.41 36.27 5.67
C SER A 8 -3.11 35.66 6.22
N ALA A 9 -2.20 36.51 6.70
CA ALA A 9 -0.92 36.08 7.29
C ALA A 9 -1.04 35.66 8.77
N ASP A 10 -2.25 35.71 9.34
CA ASP A 10 -2.48 35.40 10.75
C ASP A 10 -2.58 33.89 10.97
N TRP A 11 -1.79 33.38 11.93
CA TRP A 11 -1.85 31.98 12.35
C TRP A 11 -3.09 31.70 13.19
N SER A 12 -3.82 30.65 12.84
CA SER A 12 -4.90 30.12 13.68
C SER A 12 -4.35 29.53 14.99
N PRO A 13 -5.17 29.45 16.05
CA PRO A 13 -4.77 28.78 17.29
C PRO A 13 -4.32 27.32 17.09
N LEU A 14 -4.90 26.62 16.09
CA LEU A 14 -4.49 25.26 15.73
C LEU A 14 -3.08 25.25 15.12
N GLU A 15 -2.79 26.16 14.20
CA GLU A 15 -1.45 26.26 13.60
C GLU A 15 -0.40 26.61 14.64
N VAL A 16 -0.67 27.55 15.55
CA VAL A 16 0.23 27.87 16.66
C VAL A 16 0.49 26.64 17.53
N LYS A 17 -0.53 25.83 17.80
CA LYS A 17 -0.36 24.56 18.53
C LYS A 17 0.51 23.57 17.74
N LEU A 18 0.27 23.40 16.45
CA LEU A 18 1.01 22.46 15.60
C LEU A 18 2.48 22.87 15.42
N LEU A 19 2.77 24.16 15.29
CA LEU A 19 4.14 24.70 15.26
C LEU A 19 4.94 24.32 16.51
N ASN A 20 4.28 24.24 17.67
CA ASN A 20 4.90 23.85 18.93
C ASN A 20 4.87 22.34 19.19
N THR A 21 4.21 21.54 18.33
CA THR A 21 4.13 20.08 18.48
C THR A 21 5.30 19.41 17.75
N VAL A 22 6.44 19.33 18.43
CA VAL A 22 7.68 18.80 17.82
C VAL A 22 7.85 17.28 17.96
N ASP A 23 7.18 16.66 18.94
CA ASP A 23 7.36 15.25 19.29
C ASP A 23 7.14 14.31 18.10
N ILE A 24 6.18 14.64 17.24
CA ILE A 24 5.90 13.85 16.03
C ILE A 24 7.12 13.79 15.11
N PHE A 25 7.86 14.89 14.96
CA PHE A 25 9.05 14.95 14.11
C PHE A 25 10.24 14.22 14.74
N LEU A 26 10.33 14.21 16.07
CA LEU A 26 11.37 13.49 16.81
C LEU A 26 11.16 11.98 16.79
N HIS A 27 9.91 11.52 16.91
CA HIS A 27 9.59 10.11 17.02
C HIS A 27 9.27 9.43 15.69
N LYS A 28 8.77 10.17 14.68
CA LYS A 28 8.46 9.63 13.34
C LYS A 28 9.63 8.84 12.73
N PRO A 29 10.88 9.31 12.73
CA PRO A 29 11.99 8.53 12.18
C PRO A 29 12.16 7.16 12.82
N ALA A 30 12.01 7.08 14.16
CA ALA A 30 12.14 5.82 14.90
C ALA A 30 10.99 4.86 14.60
N ILE A 31 9.76 5.36 14.49
CA ILE A 31 8.59 4.55 14.15
C ILE A 31 8.67 4.06 12.71
N MET A 32 9.02 4.93 11.76
CA MET A 32 9.21 4.55 10.35
C MET A 32 10.30 3.49 10.19
N LYS A 33 11.41 3.60 10.93
CA LYS A 33 12.47 2.58 10.94
C LYS A 33 11.97 1.23 11.46
N LYS A 34 11.10 1.22 12.48
CA LYS A 34 10.49 -0.03 12.98
C LYS A 34 9.53 -0.63 11.96
N ALA A 35 8.71 0.19 11.31
CA ALA A 35 7.80 -0.27 10.25
C ALA A 35 8.58 -0.91 9.09
N GLU A 36 9.66 -0.27 8.64
CA GLU A 36 10.54 -0.80 7.59
C GLU A 36 11.22 -2.12 8.00
N ALA A 37 11.70 -2.22 9.26
CA ALA A 37 12.28 -3.45 9.78
C ALA A 37 11.27 -4.60 9.83
N ASN A 38 10.02 -4.31 10.23
CA ASN A 38 8.94 -5.29 10.23
C ASN A 38 8.61 -5.77 8.81
N LEU A 39 8.52 -4.86 7.83
CA LEU A 39 8.31 -5.24 6.43
C LEU A 39 9.49 -6.03 5.86
N THR A 40 10.72 -5.72 6.29
CA THR A 40 11.91 -6.50 5.91
C THR A 40 11.86 -7.92 6.47
N ALA A 41 11.44 -8.09 7.73
CA ALA A 41 11.26 -9.40 8.32
C ALA A 41 10.11 -10.17 7.65
N LEU A 42 8.99 -9.51 7.38
CA LEU A 42 7.85 -10.08 6.65
C LEU A 42 8.29 -10.58 5.27
N LYS A 43 9.05 -9.77 4.54
CA LYS A 43 9.64 -10.13 3.25
C LYS A 43 10.43 -11.44 3.35
N GLN A 44 11.29 -11.58 4.35
CA GLN A 44 12.09 -12.80 4.55
C GLN A 44 11.21 -14.03 4.76
N GLU A 45 10.12 -13.91 5.53
CA GLU A 45 9.21 -15.04 5.74
C GLU A 45 8.32 -15.35 4.54
N ILE A 46 7.95 -14.34 3.75
CA ILE A 46 7.28 -14.57 2.45
C ILE A 46 8.21 -15.34 1.52
N VAL A 47 9.49 -14.95 1.39
CA VAL A 47 10.49 -15.68 0.58
C VAL A 47 10.57 -17.14 1.02
N LYS A 48 10.72 -17.38 2.33
CA LYS A 48 10.83 -18.73 2.87
C LYS A 48 9.58 -19.55 2.56
N THR A 49 8.39 -18.97 2.78
CA THR A 49 7.11 -19.65 2.52
C THR A 49 6.95 -20.00 1.05
N LEU A 50 7.30 -19.08 0.15
CA LEU A 50 7.18 -19.28 -1.30
C LEU A 50 8.31 -20.11 -1.92
N SER A 51 9.42 -20.34 -1.19
CA SER A 51 10.51 -21.20 -1.65
C SER A 51 10.11 -22.69 -1.76
N HIS A 52 9.03 -23.07 -1.09
CA HIS A 52 8.46 -24.42 -1.15
C HIS A 52 7.42 -24.52 -2.27
N ALA A 53 7.54 -25.55 -3.11
CA ALA A 53 6.57 -25.85 -4.16
C ALA A 53 5.45 -26.77 -3.65
N PRO A 54 4.22 -26.65 -4.19
CA PRO A 54 3.76 -25.65 -5.15
C PRO A 54 3.42 -24.30 -4.48
N HIS A 55 3.61 -23.18 -5.19
CA HIS A 55 3.22 -21.85 -4.72
C HIS A 55 2.13 -21.22 -5.61
N PRO A 56 1.23 -20.37 -5.06
CA PRO A 56 0.04 -19.88 -5.77
C PRO A 56 0.32 -18.68 -6.71
N CYS A 57 1.56 -18.51 -7.15
CA CYS A 57 1.99 -17.34 -7.94
C CYS A 57 2.00 -17.67 -9.44
N PRO A 58 1.64 -16.71 -10.31
CA PRO A 58 1.83 -16.83 -11.76
C PRO A 58 3.29 -17.16 -12.14
N PRO A 59 3.53 -17.76 -13.32
CA PRO A 59 4.88 -17.89 -13.87
C PRO A 59 5.62 -16.55 -13.89
N GLU A 60 6.95 -16.58 -13.74
CA GLU A 60 7.82 -15.40 -13.79
C GLU A 60 7.64 -14.38 -12.65
N THR A 61 6.79 -14.68 -11.67
CA THR A 61 6.64 -13.84 -10.47
C THR A 61 7.95 -13.82 -9.67
N ASP A 62 8.41 -12.63 -9.32
CA ASP A 62 9.53 -12.46 -8.39
C ASP A 62 9.07 -12.79 -6.96
N ILE A 63 9.50 -13.96 -6.50
CA ILE A 63 9.25 -14.50 -5.16
C ILE A 63 10.46 -14.35 -4.23
N ALA A 64 11.54 -13.69 -4.67
CA ALA A 64 12.81 -13.64 -3.94
C ALA A 64 13.24 -12.22 -3.56
N LYS A 65 13.14 -11.26 -4.50
CA LYS A 65 13.62 -9.89 -4.26
C LYS A 65 12.53 -9.01 -3.67
N GLY A 66 11.34 -8.97 -4.25
CA GLY A 66 10.28 -8.04 -3.82
C GLY A 66 10.72 -6.58 -3.87
N GLN A 67 9.86 -5.66 -3.42
CA GLN A 67 10.19 -4.24 -3.37
C GLN A 67 9.67 -3.60 -2.08
N ILE A 68 10.53 -2.88 -1.36
CA ILE A 68 10.12 -1.99 -0.27
C ILE A 68 10.24 -0.55 -0.76
N VAL A 69 9.15 0.20 -0.66
CA VAL A 69 9.09 1.62 -1.06
C VAL A 69 8.69 2.44 0.14
N ARG A 70 9.42 3.54 0.37
CA ARG A 70 9.07 4.56 1.35
C ARG A 70 8.60 5.81 0.63
N GLY A 71 7.51 6.40 1.12
CA GLY A 71 7.03 7.69 0.65
C GLY A 71 6.61 8.59 1.80
N GLU A 72 6.61 9.89 1.54
CA GLU A 72 6.20 10.92 2.51
C GLU A 72 4.85 11.55 2.17
N ASN A 73 4.25 11.17 1.04
CA ASN A 73 3.00 11.74 0.56
C ASN A 73 2.10 10.70 -0.15
N HIS A 74 1.31 9.97 0.64
CA HIS A 74 0.09 9.31 0.19
C HIS A 74 -1.09 10.01 0.88
N ASN A 75 -1.81 10.83 0.10
CA ASN A 75 -2.83 11.77 0.56
C ASN A 75 -2.36 12.68 1.72
N GLY A 76 -1.10 13.12 1.68
CA GLY A 76 -0.49 13.98 2.69
C GLY A 76 0.17 13.23 3.86
N PHE A 77 0.17 11.89 3.86
CA PHE A 77 0.72 11.09 4.96
C PHE A 77 1.90 10.21 4.55
N PRO A 78 2.86 9.96 5.45
CA PRO A 78 3.95 9.02 5.22
C PRO A 78 3.45 7.58 5.09
N PHE A 79 4.17 6.78 4.31
CA PHE A 79 3.88 5.36 4.17
C PHE A 79 5.12 4.54 3.86
N ILE A 80 5.03 3.23 4.11
CA ILE A 80 5.98 2.23 3.63
C ILE A 80 5.20 1.05 3.09
N SER A 81 5.51 0.61 1.87
CA SER A 81 4.90 -0.57 1.27
C SER A 81 5.93 -1.66 1.00
N LEU A 82 5.51 -2.90 1.12
CA LEU A 82 6.18 -4.09 0.61
C LEU A 82 5.32 -4.69 -0.50
N ASP A 83 5.84 -4.72 -1.72
CA ASP A 83 5.25 -5.42 -2.85
C ASP A 83 5.98 -6.75 -3.01
N MET A 84 5.36 -7.82 -2.49
CA MET A 84 5.93 -9.16 -2.56
C MET A 84 4.89 -10.26 -2.29
N PRO A 85 4.82 -11.32 -3.12
CA PRO A 85 5.53 -11.50 -4.39
C PRO A 85 5.11 -10.44 -5.41
N GLN A 86 5.89 -10.24 -6.49
CA GLN A 86 5.60 -9.19 -7.46
C GLN A 86 5.91 -9.57 -8.91
N MET A 87 5.10 -9.08 -9.83
CA MET A 87 5.30 -9.12 -11.27
C MET A 87 4.67 -7.86 -11.85
N PHE A 88 5.48 -6.97 -12.42
CA PHE A 88 5.00 -5.72 -12.99
C PHE A 88 5.46 -5.56 -14.44
N SER A 89 4.50 -5.38 -15.35
CA SER A 89 4.72 -5.04 -16.75
C SER A 89 3.70 -3.99 -17.20
N LYS A 90 3.77 -3.56 -18.46
CA LYS A 90 2.80 -2.60 -19.01
C LYS A 90 1.37 -3.16 -19.03
N SER A 91 1.24 -4.45 -19.36
CA SER A 91 -0.03 -5.13 -19.57
C SER A 91 -0.47 -5.99 -18.36
N GLN A 92 0.46 -6.38 -17.49
CA GLN A 92 0.19 -7.27 -16.35
C GLN A 92 0.75 -6.72 -15.03
N MET A 93 0.02 -6.93 -13.95
CA MET A 93 0.46 -6.69 -12.58
C MET A 93 -0.06 -7.82 -11.70
N PHE A 94 0.82 -8.37 -10.88
CA PHE A 94 0.46 -9.27 -9.80
C PHE A 94 1.33 -8.89 -8.62
N THR A 95 0.74 -8.45 -7.51
CA THR A 95 1.50 -8.33 -6.28
C THR A 95 0.63 -8.51 -5.05
N TYR A 96 1.21 -9.02 -3.98
CA TYR A 96 0.64 -8.90 -2.65
C TYR A 96 1.33 -7.74 -1.92
N ARG A 97 0.61 -6.63 -1.77
CA ARG A 97 1.08 -5.41 -1.13
C ARG A 97 0.74 -5.43 0.34
N THR A 98 1.75 -5.26 1.20
CA THR A 98 1.55 -4.83 2.59
C THR A 98 1.89 -3.35 2.68
N LEU A 99 0.94 -2.52 3.09
CA LEU A 99 1.09 -1.08 3.20
C LEU A 99 0.91 -0.64 4.65
N PHE A 100 1.98 -0.11 5.24
CA PHE A 100 1.89 0.67 6.47
C PHE A 100 1.62 2.13 6.08
N TRP A 101 0.42 2.62 6.40
CA TRP A 101 0.02 3.99 6.12
C TRP A 101 -0.11 4.79 7.42
N TRP A 102 0.80 5.75 7.62
CA TRP A 102 0.89 6.48 8.88
C TRP A 102 -0.42 7.20 9.20
N GLY A 103 -0.92 6.99 10.42
CA GLY A 103 -2.15 7.62 10.91
C GLY A 103 -3.44 7.04 10.32
N HIS A 104 -3.34 5.95 9.56
CA HIS A 104 -4.46 5.27 8.93
C HIS A 104 -4.42 3.79 9.33
N ASP A 105 -3.90 2.92 8.48
CA ASP A 105 -4.08 1.48 8.58
C ASP A 105 -2.81 0.70 8.21
N LEU A 106 -2.79 -0.57 8.59
CA LEU A 106 -1.93 -1.59 7.99
C LEU A 106 -2.79 -2.40 7.01
N ILE A 107 -2.53 -2.23 5.71
CA ILE A 107 -3.38 -2.73 4.64
C ILE A 107 -2.67 -3.88 3.92
N PHE A 108 -3.43 -4.92 3.56
CA PHE A 108 -2.98 -6.05 2.78
C PHE A 108 -3.83 -6.19 1.52
N SER A 109 -3.21 -6.10 0.35
CA SER A 109 -3.93 -6.06 -0.93
C SER A 109 -3.31 -7.02 -1.95
N LEU A 110 -4.13 -7.88 -2.54
CA LEU A 110 -3.77 -8.58 -3.77
C LEU A 110 -4.12 -7.69 -4.97
N ILE A 111 -3.12 -7.15 -5.65
CA ILE A 111 -3.28 -6.27 -6.81
C ILE A 111 -3.11 -7.08 -8.08
N LEU A 112 -4.13 -7.04 -8.95
CA LEU A 112 -4.19 -7.78 -10.20
C LEU A 112 -4.44 -6.84 -11.37
N LYS A 113 -3.65 -6.98 -12.43
CA LYS A 113 -3.88 -6.35 -13.74
C LYS A 113 -3.49 -7.38 -14.79
N GLN A 114 -4.31 -7.52 -15.83
CA GLN A 114 -3.98 -8.32 -17.00
C GLN A 114 -4.67 -7.76 -18.24
N GLU A 115 -4.34 -8.28 -19.42
CA GLU A 115 -5.14 -8.03 -20.62
C GLU A 115 -6.49 -8.76 -20.50
N ASN A 116 -7.55 -8.15 -21.01
CA ASN A 116 -8.92 -8.69 -20.93
C ASN A 116 -9.34 -9.08 -19.50
N GLN A 117 -9.50 -8.09 -18.61
CA GLN A 117 -9.78 -8.34 -17.18
C GLN A 117 -11.23 -8.75 -16.88
N ALA A 118 -12.17 -8.56 -17.81
CA ALA A 118 -13.59 -8.79 -17.57
C ALA A 118 -13.88 -10.20 -17.00
N PRO A 119 -13.33 -11.31 -17.56
CA PRO A 119 -13.59 -12.64 -17.02
C PRO A 119 -13.01 -12.84 -15.61
N LEU A 120 -11.88 -12.20 -15.30
CA LEU A 120 -11.29 -12.26 -13.96
C LEU A 120 -12.15 -11.51 -12.94
N ILE A 121 -12.59 -10.31 -13.30
CA ILE A 121 -13.45 -9.49 -12.44
C ILE A 121 -14.78 -10.21 -12.16
N GLU A 122 -15.42 -10.78 -13.20
CA GLU A 122 -16.63 -11.58 -13.04
C GLU A 122 -16.41 -12.76 -12.08
N LYS A 123 -15.30 -13.48 -12.22
CA LYS A 123 -14.94 -14.59 -11.31
C LYS A 123 -14.72 -14.11 -9.88
N LEU A 124 -14.05 -12.98 -9.67
CA LEU A 124 -13.81 -12.41 -8.33
C LEU A 124 -15.12 -11.95 -7.68
N ILE A 125 -16.04 -11.36 -8.45
CA ILE A 125 -17.37 -11.00 -7.97
C ILE A 125 -18.14 -12.25 -7.52
N GLN A 126 -18.10 -13.33 -8.30
CA GLN A 126 -18.74 -14.60 -7.91
C GLN A 126 -18.12 -15.19 -6.63
N LEU A 127 -16.79 -15.15 -6.50
CA LEU A 127 -16.10 -15.64 -5.30
C LEU A 127 -16.41 -14.81 -4.06
N LYS A 128 -16.67 -13.51 -4.20
CA LYS A 128 -17.06 -12.63 -3.10
C LYS A 128 -18.32 -13.08 -2.39
N GLU A 129 -19.24 -13.77 -3.09
CA GLU A 129 -20.46 -14.32 -2.49
C GLU A 129 -20.19 -15.58 -1.63
N HIS A 130 -18.98 -16.14 -1.68
CA HIS A 130 -18.63 -17.32 -0.88
C HIS A 130 -18.41 -16.94 0.60
N PRO A 131 -18.86 -17.77 1.57
CA PRO A 131 -18.71 -17.47 3.00
C PRO A 131 -17.27 -17.23 3.47
N GLU A 132 -16.29 -17.84 2.80
CA GLU A 132 -14.86 -17.65 3.09
C GLU A 132 -14.33 -16.26 2.71
N TRP A 133 -15.07 -15.50 1.90
CA TRP A 133 -14.72 -14.16 1.43
C TRP A 133 -15.43 -13.05 2.22
N LYS A 134 -16.13 -13.38 3.31
CA LYS A 134 -16.91 -12.42 4.11
C LYS A 134 -16.12 -11.18 4.56
N ASP A 135 -14.81 -11.35 4.81
CA ASP A 135 -13.91 -10.30 5.29
C ASP A 135 -13.00 -9.76 4.18
N ILE A 136 -13.23 -10.17 2.92
CA ILE A 136 -12.44 -9.76 1.75
C ILE A 136 -13.21 -8.68 0.99
N GLN A 137 -12.57 -7.53 0.85
CA GLN A 137 -13.10 -6.43 0.04
C GLN A 137 -12.56 -6.53 -1.40
N LEU A 138 -13.38 -6.13 -2.37
CA LEU A 138 -13.02 -6.09 -3.78
C LEU A 138 -13.14 -4.64 -4.26
N ALA A 139 -12.04 -4.09 -4.76
CA ALA A 139 -11.96 -2.80 -5.42
C ALA A 139 -11.69 -3.01 -6.91
N THR A 140 -12.40 -2.26 -7.77
CA THR A 140 -12.18 -2.23 -9.23
C THR A 140 -11.76 -0.84 -9.70
N ALA A 141 -11.17 -0.06 -8.79
CA ALA A 141 -10.67 1.27 -9.09
C ALA A 141 -9.54 1.19 -10.14
N PRO A 142 -9.36 2.24 -10.97
CA PRO A 142 -8.35 2.23 -12.02
C PRO A 142 -6.92 2.29 -11.47
N THR A 143 -6.73 2.73 -10.22
CA THR A 143 -5.41 2.83 -9.59
C THR A 143 -5.25 1.85 -8.42
N PRO A 144 -4.03 1.35 -8.16
CA PRO A 144 -3.76 0.39 -7.07
C PRO A 144 -3.69 1.04 -5.68
N TRP A 145 -4.17 2.29 -5.56
CA TRP A 145 -4.09 3.13 -4.35
C TRP A 145 -5.47 3.61 -3.89
N GLU A 146 -6.51 3.28 -4.65
CA GLU A 146 -7.92 3.59 -4.43
C GLU A 146 -8.70 2.30 -4.18
#